data_AF-A0A7V0LU25-F1
#
_entry.id   AF-A0A7V0LU25-F1
#
_cell.length_a   1.000
_cell.length_b   1.000
_cell.length_c   1.000
_cell.angle_alpha   90.00
_cell.angle_beta   90.00
_cell.angle_gamma   90.00
#
_symmetry.space_group_name_H-M   'P 1'
#
loop_
_entity.id
_entity.type
_entity.pdbx_description
1 polymer ?
#
loop_
_entity_poly.entity_id
_entity_poly.type
_entity_poly.pdbx_seq_one_letter_code
_entity_poly.pdbx_strand_id
1 'polypeptide(L)'
;YRCDCGDQLHTAMQMIEKEGLGVLVYMRQEGRGIGIENKLRAYELQDLGFDTVEANEKLGFPADLRDYGIGAQILVDLGLSTIRLLTNNPKKIVGLEGYGLKVVERVPIIVEPRPENLKYLEVKRDKLGHLLGELKKFPYSKE
;
A
#
# COMPACT_ATOMS: atom_id res chain seq x y z
N TYR A 1 -6.09 14.69 -5.91
CA TYR A 1 -5.81 13.24 -5.91
C TYR A 1 -4.46 13.06 -5.21
N ARG A 2 -4.38 12.34 -4.08
CA ARG A 2 -3.16 12.34 -3.20
C ARG A 2 -2.46 10.99 -3.08
N CYS A 3 -3.13 9.89 -3.39
CA CYS A 3 -2.61 8.54 -3.19
C CYS A 3 -3.12 7.59 -4.26
N ASP A 4 -2.56 6.38 -4.29
CA ASP A 4 -2.88 5.28 -5.19
C ASP A 4 -3.86 4.25 -4.60
N CYS A 5 -4.36 4.47 -3.38
CA CYS A 5 -5.07 3.42 -2.63
C CYS A 5 -6.39 2.97 -3.30
N GLY A 6 -7.17 3.91 -3.84
CA GLY A 6 -8.44 3.60 -4.51
C GLY A 6 -8.22 2.83 -5.81
N ASP A 7 -7.27 3.29 -6.63
CA ASP A 7 -6.92 2.63 -7.88
C ASP A 7 -6.32 1.23 -7.61
N GLN A 8 -5.48 1.08 -6.59
CA GLN A 8 -4.97 -0.24 -6.16
C GLN A 8 -6.08 -1.20 -5.71
N LEU A 9 -7.11 -0.70 -5.01
CA LEU A 9 -8.25 -1.54 -4.63
C LEU A 9 -8.98 -2.06 -5.86
N HIS A 10 -9.32 -1.18 -6.81
CA HIS A 10 -10.02 -1.56 -8.02
C HIS A 10 -9.19 -2.50 -8.91
N THR A 11 -7.90 -2.21 -9.09
CA THR A 11 -6.99 -3.09 -9.84
C THR A 11 -6.87 -4.46 -9.17
N ALA A 12 -6.76 -4.54 -7.84
CA ALA A 12 -6.69 -5.82 -7.13
C ALA A 12 -7.95 -6.65 -7.35
N MET A 13 -9.13 -6.03 -7.26
CA MET A 13 -10.41 -6.69 -7.51
C MET A 13 -10.51 -7.22 -8.94
N GLN A 14 -10.11 -6.42 -9.94
CA GLN A 14 -10.08 -6.85 -11.36
C GLN A 14 -9.11 -8.01 -11.60
N MET A 15 -7.93 -7.99 -10.96
CA MET A 15 -6.96 -9.08 -11.07
C MET A 15 -7.49 -10.38 -10.45
N ILE A 16 -8.13 -10.29 -9.28
CA ILE A 16 -8.77 -11.44 -8.62
C ILE A 16 -9.92 -11.99 -9.48
N GLU A 17 -10.78 -11.12 -10.01
CA GLU A 17 -11.87 -11.51 -10.89
C GLU A 17 -11.36 -12.24 -12.13
N LYS A 18 -10.32 -11.70 -12.78
CA LYS A 18 -9.69 -12.31 -13.97
C LYS A 18 -9.08 -13.68 -13.69
N GLU A 19 -8.50 -13.88 -12.50
CA GLU A 19 -7.97 -15.18 -12.07
C GLU A 19 -9.11 -16.18 -11.75
N GLY A 20 -10.31 -15.68 -11.42
CA GLY A 20 -11.48 -16.49 -11.06
C GLY A 20 -11.45 -17.06 -9.64
N LEU A 21 -10.35 -16.86 -8.91
CA LEU A 21 -10.16 -17.31 -7.53
C LEU A 21 -9.23 -16.34 -6.79
N GLY A 22 -9.67 -15.83 -5.65
CA GLY A 22 -8.83 -15.02 -4.79
C GLY A 22 -9.56 -14.46 -3.58
N VAL A 23 -8.79 -13.85 -2.68
CA VAL A 23 -9.30 -13.25 -1.44
C VAL A 23 -8.80 -11.82 -1.35
N LEU A 24 -9.69 -10.89 -1.03
CA LEU A 24 -9.35 -9.52 -0.66
C LEU A 24 -9.64 -9.31 0.82
N VAL A 25 -8.59 -9.07 1.61
CA VAL A 25 -8.74 -8.72 3.03
C VAL A 25 -8.69 -7.21 3.19
N TYR A 26 -9.83 -6.61 3.56
CA TYR A 26 -9.94 -5.17 3.77
C TYR A 26 -9.60 -4.80 5.23
N MET A 27 -8.33 -4.48 5.47
CA MET A 27 -7.85 -4.12 6.81
C MET A 27 -8.24 -2.69 7.20
N ARG A 28 -8.97 -2.53 8.30
CA ARG A 28 -9.41 -1.22 8.82
C ARG A 28 -8.31 -0.50 9.62
N GLN A 29 -7.11 -0.36 9.04
CA GLN A 29 -5.95 0.30 9.64
C GLN A 29 -5.58 1.58 8.88
N GLU A 30 -6.47 2.57 8.96
CA GLU A 30 -6.36 3.83 8.23
C GLU A 30 -5.09 4.62 8.59
N GLY A 31 -4.52 5.34 7.61
CA GLY A 31 -3.38 6.22 7.82
C GLY A 31 -2.05 5.51 8.17
N ARG A 32 -1.93 4.21 7.89
CA ARG A 32 -0.84 3.36 8.45
C ARG A 32 -0.95 3.16 9.97
N GLY A 33 -2.17 3.08 10.49
CA GLY A 33 -2.45 2.81 11.90
C GLY A 33 -2.65 4.05 12.77
N ILE A 34 -2.36 5.26 12.25
CA ILE A 34 -2.54 6.51 13.01
C ILE A 34 -4.01 7.00 13.03
N GLY A 35 -4.90 6.38 12.25
CA GLY A 35 -6.30 6.77 12.14
C GLY A 35 -6.56 7.91 11.16
N ILE A 36 -7.83 8.16 10.86
CA ILE A 36 -8.25 9.13 9.84
C ILE A 36 -7.94 10.58 10.25
N GLU A 37 -8.13 10.93 11.52
CA GLU A 37 -7.89 12.29 12.01
C GLU A 37 -6.42 12.69 11.84
N ASN A 38 -5.49 11.84 12.30
CA ASN A 38 -4.07 12.11 12.17
C ASN A 38 -3.60 12.06 10.71
N LYS A 39 -4.24 11.26 9.86
CA LYS A 39 -3.99 11.29 8.42
C LYS A 39 -4.34 12.65 7.80
N LEU A 40 -5.44 13.28 8.22
CA LEU A 40 -5.79 14.63 7.77
C LEU A 40 -4.78 15.66 8.27
N ARG A 41 -4.36 15.59 9.53
CA ARG A 41 -3.28 16.45 10.06
C ARG A 41 -1.96 16.25 9.32
N ALA A 42 -1.63 15.01 8.96
CA ALA A 42 -0.43 14.71 8.17
C ALA A 42 -0.53 15.30 6.76
N TYR A 43 -1.73 15.37 6.18
CA TYR A 43 -1.96 16.04 4.90
C TYR A 43 -1.76 17.55 4.98
N GLU A 44 -2.18 18.20 6.08
CA GLU A 44 -1.90 19.62 6.30
C GLU A 44 -0.39 19.88 6.34
N LEU A 45 0.38 19.03 7.01
CA LEU A 45 1.84 19.12 6.99
C LEU A 45 2.42 18.86 5.59
N GLN A 46 1.86 17.92 4.83
CA GLN A 46 2.32 17.68 3.46
C GLN A 46 2.05 18.87 2.53
N ASP A 47 0.96 19.59 2.76
CA ASP A 47 0.63 20.83 2.03
C ASP A 47 1.64 21.96 2.34
N LEU A 48 2.29 21.90 3.51
CA LEU A 48 3.41 22.77 3.89
C LEU A 48 4.77 22.29 3.36
N GLY A 49 4.82 21.19 2.60
CA GLY A 49 6.02 20.71 1.90
C GLY A 49 6.68 19.48 2.51
N PHE A 50 6.29 19.06 3.73
CA PHE A 50 6.79 17.83 4.34
C PHE A 50 6.39 16.61 3.49
N ASP A 51 7.21 15.56 3.51
CA ASP A 51 6.77 14.29 2.95
C ASP A 51 5.97 13.43 3.93
N THR A 52 5.54 12.25 3.48
CA THR A 52 4.72 11.35 4.28
C THR A 52 5.41 10.81 5.54
N VAL A 53 6.73 10.59 5.51
CA VAL A 53 7.50 10.11 6.66
C VAL A 53 7.70 11.27 7.63
N GLU A 54 8.16 12.41 7.13
CA GLU A 54 8.43 13.61 7.91
C GLU A 54 7.16 14.15 8.60
N ALA A 55 6.02 14.11 7.91
CA ALA A 55 4.74 14.51 8.48
C ALA A 55 4.32 13.60 9.64
N ASN A 56 4.52 12.28 9.53
CA ASN A 56 4.21 11.34 10.61
C ASN A 56 5.14 11.55 11.81
N GLU A 57 6.45 11.68 11.59
CA GLU A 57 7.43 11.94 12.64
C GLU A 57 7.13 13.23 13.39
N LYS A 58 6.72 14.28 12.66
CA LYS A 58 6.34 15.57 13.25
C LYS A 58 5.08 15.51 14.09
N LEU A 59 4.17 14.58 13.78
CA LEU A 59 2.99 14.28 14.60
C LEU A 59 3.30 13.32 15.76
N GLY A 60 4.55 12.86 15.91
CA GLY A 60 4.98 11.94 16.97
C GLY A 60 4.70 10.46 16.68
N PHE A 61 4.44 10.11 15.42
CA PHE A 61 4.16 8.72 15.01
C PHE A 61 5.34 8.11 14.23
N PRO A 62 5.59 6.80 14.39
CA PRO A 62 6.42 6.05 13.46
C PRO A 62 5.86 6.10 12.03
N ALA A 63 6.73 5.83 11.04
CA ALA A 63 6.34 5.85 9.63
C ALA A 63 5.24 4.83 9.28
N ASP A 64 5.15 3.70 10.01
CA ASP A 64 4.14 2.66 9.82
C ASP A 64 3.87 1.93 11.15
N LEU A 65 2.62 1.94 11.62
CA LEU A 65 2.16 1.27 12.85
C LEU A 65 1.26 0.06 12.56
N ARG A 66 1.17 -0.37 11.29
CA ARG A 66 0.25 -1.44 10.90
C ARG A 66 0.69 -2.80 11.41
N ASP A 67 -0.29 -3.58 11.84
CA ASP A 67 -0.13 -4.99 12.18
C ASP A 67 -0.72 -5.87 11.08
N TYR A 68 0.15 -6.55 10.34
CA TYR A 68 -0.25 -7.47 9.27
C TYR A 68 -0.60 -8.88 9.78
N GLY A 69 -0.31 -9.19 11.04
CA GLY A 69 -0.60 -10.49 11.65
C GLY A 69 -2.08 -10.82 11.73
N ILE A 70 -2.93 -9.80 11.93
CA ILE A 70 -4.39 -9.98 11.87
C ILE A 70 -4.82 -10.41 10.46
N GLY A 71 -4.25 -9.79 9.41
CA GLY A 71 -4.54 -10.16 8.03
C GLY A 71 -4.08 -11.58 7.70
N ALA A 72 -2.91 -11.97 8.22
CA ALA A 72 -2.41 -13.33 8.09
C ALA A 72 -3.35 -14.37 8.73
N GLN A 73 -3.78 -14.11 9.97
CA GLN A 73 -4.70 -15.01 10.68
C GLN A 73 -6.04 -15.17 9.97
N ILE A 74 -6.60 -14.09 9.41
CA ILE A 74 -7.83 -14.16 8.61
C ILE A 74 -7.62 -15.09 7.39
N LEU A 75 -6.50 -14.96 6.68
CA LEU A 75 -6.22 -15.82 5.51
C LEU A 75 -6.05 -17.30 5.91
N VAL A 76 -5.39 -17.57 7.05
CA VAL A 76 -5.24 -18.93 7.59
C VAL A 76 -6.59 -19.52 8.00
N ASP A 77 -7.44 -18.73 8.67
CA ASP A 77 -8.79 -19.13 9.10
C ASP A 77 -9.70 -19.46 7.90
N LEU A 78 -9.52 -18.74 6.78
CA LEU A 78 -10.15 -19.06 5.50
C LEU A 78 -9.59 -20.33 4.83
N GLY A 79 -8.58 -20.97 5.42
CA GLY A 79 -7.98 -22.24 4.96
C GLY A 79 -6.81 -22.09 3.98
N LEU A 80 -6.25 -20.89 3.81
CA LEU A 80 -5.12 -20.68 2.90
C LEU A 80 -3.81 -21.10 3.57
N SER A 81 -2.92 -21.73 2.79
CA SER A 81 -1.59 -22.15 3.22
C SER A 81 -0.48 -21.72 2.26
N THR A 82 -0.79 -21.60 0.96
CA THR A 82 0.10 -21.10 -0.09
C THR A 82 -0.59 -20.01 -0.88
N ILE A 83 0.03 -18.84 -1.03
CA ILE A 83 -0.59 -17.67 -1.67
C ILE A 83 0.34 -16.98 -2.67
N ARG A 84 -0.26 -16.40 -3.72
CA ARG A 84 0.36 -15.39 -4.58
C ARG A 84 -0.09 -14.03 -4.05
N LEU A 85 0.84 -13.21 -3.57
CA LEU A 85 0.50 -11.96 -2.89
C LEU A 85 0.59 -10.76 -3.85
N LEU A 86 -0.54 -10.09 -4.07
CA LEU A 86 -0.58 -8.79 -4.76
C LEU A 86 0.06 -7.71 -3.86
N THR A 87 1.32 -7.34 -4.09
CA THR A 87 1.99 -6.27 -3.32
C THR A 87 3.20 -5.66 -4.04
N ASN A 88 3.35 -4.34 -3.86
CA ASN A 88 4.58 -3.61 -4.20
C ASN A 88 5.51 -3.43 -3.01
N ASN A 89 5.07 -3.73 -1.79
CA ASN A 89 5.90 -3.63 -0.58
C ASN A 89 6.41 -5.03 -0.18
N PRO A 90 7.71 -5.33 -0.35
CA PRO A 90 8.28 -6.62 0.01
C PRO A 90 8.26 -6.87 1.52
N LYS A 91 8.24 -5.82 2.37
CA LYS A 91 8.13 -5.99 3.83
C LYS A 91 6.84 -6.70 4.25
N LYS A 92 5.77 -6.60 3.44
CA LYS A 92 4.52 -7.34 3.70
C LYS A 92 4.68 -8.86 3.58
N ILE A 93 5.63 -9.34 2.79
CA ILE A 93 5.83 -10.78 2.58
C ILE A 93 6.38 -11.42 3.86
N VAL A 94 7.43 -10.81 4.42
CA VAL A 94 8.09 -11.27 5.66
C VAL A 94 7.10 -11.36 6.83
N GLY A 95 6.15 -10.43 6.90
CA GLY A 95 5.14 -10.41 7.97
C GLY A 95 4.10 -11.54 7.92
N LEU A 96 3.96 -12.26 6.79
CA LEU A 96 2.94 -13.31 6.63
C LEU A 96 3.48 -14.72 6.86
N GLU A 97 4.76 -14.97 6.56
CA GLU A 97 5.36 -16.33 6.63
C GLU A 97 5.36 -16.92 8.05
N GLY A 98 5.42 -16.06 9.08
CA GLY A 98 5.35 -16.47 10.48
C GLY A 98 4.01 -17.08 10.92
N TYR A 99 2.97 -16.99 10.09
CA TYR A 99 1.61 -17.48 10.41
C TYR A 99 1.26 -18.78 9.68
N GLY A 100 2.22 -19.47 9.07
CA GLY A 100 1.96 -20.69 8.28
C GLY A 100 1.44 -20.41 6.87
N LEU A 101 1.50 -19.16 6.41
CA LEU A 101 1.22 -18.77 5.03
C LEU A 101 2.51 -18.70 4.22
N LYS A 102 2.68 -19.60 3.27
CA LYS A 102 3.80 -19.55 2.33
C LYS A 102 3.46 -18.63 1.15
N VAL A 103 4.19 -17.53 1.00
CA VAL A 103 4.08 -16.67 -0.19
C VAL A 103 4.91 -17.28 -1.31
N VAL A 104 4.26 -17.90 -2.31
CA VAL A 104 4.94 -18.57 -3.42
C VAL A 104 5.29 -17.62 -4.57
N GLU A 105 4.62 -16.47 -4.63
CA GLU A 105 4.86 -15.46 -5.65
C GLU A 105 4.48 -14.07 -5.11
N ARG A 106 5.30 -13.07 -5.45
CA ARG A 106 4.92 -11.65 -5.31
C ARG A 106 4.45 -11.16 -6.67
N VAL A 107 3.17 -10.83 -6.76
CA VAL A 107 2.59 -10.25 -7.97
C VAL A 107 2.54 -8.72 -7.80
N PRO A 108 3.19 -7.94 -8.68
CA PRO A 108 3.11 -6.48 -8.63
C PRO A 108 1.68 -5.96 -8.85
N ILE A 109 1.34 -4.84 -8.20
CA ILE A 109 0.08 -4.13 -8.41
C ILE A 109 0.35 -2.65 -8.71
N ILE A 110 0.79 -2.39 -9.93
CA ILE A 110 1.21 -1.07 -10.37
C ILE A 110 0.00 -0.33 -10.93
N VAL A 111 -0.20 0.90 -10.48
CA VAL A 111 -1.20 1.82 -11.04
C VAL A 111 -0.46 3.00 -11.64
N GLU A 112 -1.02 3.56 -12.70
CA GLU A 112 -0.41 4.68 -13.41
C GLU A 112 -0.27 5.90 -12.49
N PRO A 113 0.94 6.46 -12.31
CA PRO A 113 1.13 7.70 -11.56
C PRO A 113 0.37 8.86 -12.19
N ARG A 114 -0.12 9.77 -11.35
CA ARG A 114 -0.64 11.07 -11.78
C ARG A 114 0.27 12.19 -11.28
N PRO A 115 0.32 13.36 -11.94
CA PRO A 115 1.14 14.47 -11.47
C PRO A 115 0.93 14.81 -9.99
N GLU A 116 -0.29 14.67 -9.48
CA GLU A 116 -0.66 15.04 -8.12
C GLU A 116 -0.21 14.04 -7.05
N ASN A 117 0.02 12.77 -7.39
CA ASN A 117 0.46 11.74 -6.42
C ASN A 117 1.91 11.30 -6.61
N LEU A 118 2.64 11.86 -7.59
CA LEU A 118 4.00 11.44 -7.91
C LEU A 118 4.95 11.54 -6.72
N LYS A 119 4.97 12.68 -6.02
CA LYS A 119 5.81 12.87 -4.81
C LYS A 119 5.52 11.81 -3.75
N TYR A 120 4.25 11.46 -3.57
CA TYR A 120 3.85 10.41 -2.63
C TYR A 120 4.34 9.02 -3.06
N LEU A 121 4.30 8.70 -4.36
CA LEU A 121 4.82 7.44 -4.90
C LEU A 121 6.36 7.37 -4.85
N GLU A 122 7.06 8.48 -5.09
CA GLU A 122 8.51 8.60 -4.92
C GLU A 122 8.92 8.31 -3.48
N VAL A 123 8.25 8.91 -2.50
CA VAL A 123 8.49 8.64 -1.07
C VAL A 123 8.22 7.17 -0.72
N LYS A 124 7.16 6.57 -1.26
CA LYS A 124 6.90 5.12 -1.09
C LYS A 124 8.05 4.27 -1.63
N ARG A 125 8.59 4.61 -2.80
CA ARG A 125 9.70 3.90 -3.42
C ARG A 125 11.00 4.10 -2.63
N ASP A 126 11.38 5.35 -2.44
CA ASP A 126 12.72 5.75 -2.00
C ASP A 126 12.89 5.67 -0.47
N LYS A 127 11.85 6.01 0.30
CA LYS A 127 11.91 5.99 1.77
C LYS A 127 11.23 4.77 2.40
N LEU A 128 10.19 4.20 1.77
CA LEU A 128 9.43 3.08 2.34
C LEU A 128 9.72 1.72 1.68
N GLY A 129 10.59 1.68 0.66
CA GLY A 129 11.08 0.45 0.03
C GLY A 129 10.07 -0.24 -0.88
N HIS A 130 9.09 0.50 -1.43
CA HIS A 130 8.15 -0.06 -2.40
C HIS A 130 8.81 -0.26 -3.77
N LEU A 131 8.57 -1.41 -4.39
CA LEU A 131 9.03 -1.77 -5.73
C LEU A 131 8.06 -1.21 -6.78
N LEU A 132 8.23 0.07 -7.13
CA LEU A 132 7.37 0.77 -8.12
C LEU A 132 8.05 1.04 -9.47
N GLY A 133 9.33 0.70 -9.63
CA GLY A 133 10.07 0.93 -10.87
C GLY A 133 10.26 2.42 -11.19
N GLU A 134 10.39 2.74 -12.48
CA GLU A 134 10.45 4.12 -12.97
C GLU A 134 9.07 4.77 -12.92
N LEU A 135 8.96 5.85 -12.14
CA LEU A 135 7.77 6.68 -12.10
C LEU A 135 7.91 7.77 -13.16
N LYS A 136 7.38 7.52 -14.36
CA LYS A 136 7.46 8.48 -15.47
C LYS A 136 6.43 9.60 -15.29
N LYS A 137 6.87 10.85 -15.48
CA LYS A 137 5.97 11.97 -15.77
C LYS A 137 5.58 11.87 -17.24
N PHE A 138 4.43 11.27 -17.55
CA PHE A 138 3.91 11.41 -18.91
C PHE A 138 3.44 12.86 -19.11
N PRO A 139 3.86 13.55 -20.19
CA PRO A 139 3.32 14.85 -20.51
C PRO A 139 1.83 14.70 -20.76
N TYR A 140 1.04 15.57 -20.11
CA TYR A 140 -0.40 15.68 -20.25
C TYR A 140 -0.81 15.61 -21.74
N SER A 141 -1.46 14.53 -22.17
CA SER A 141 -2.28 14.61 -23.38
C SER A 141 -3.57 15.31 -22.97
N LYS A 142 -3.63 16.61 -23.21
CA LYS A 142 -4.91 17.33 -23.27
C LYS A 142 -5.67 16.78 -24.48
N GLU A 143 -6.76 16.08 -24.23
CA GLU A 143 -7.92 16.11 -25.14
C GLU A 143 -8.96 17.05 -24.54
#